data_AF-A0A9W9CYT0-F1
#
_entry.id   AF-A0A9W9CYT0-F1
#
_cell.length_a   1.000
_cell.length_b   1.000
_cell.length_c   1.000
_cell.angle_alpha   90.00
_cell.angle_beta   90.00
_cell.angle_gamma   90.00
#
_symmetry.space_group_name_H-M   'P 1'
#
loop_
_entity.id
_entity.type
_entity.pdbx_description
1 polymer ?
#
loop_
_entity_poly.entity_id
_entity_poly.type
_entity_poly.pdbx_seq_one_letter_code
_entity_poly.pdbx_strand_id
1 'polypeptide(L)'
;MGVIGCLINTNRVAYFPTTPPCSNPCIKLTAPNGNTINVLHIDQSGGSYDINMDAYKTLKYGADWKSMNALPEAKWDGVTYEYVFMDQCADILPQGTLPVLAKSPNKYVSCAASEPQSFWATHTQFYDIDDVRCLRGVMQTCEMVPPNNTPTCANGKMAGMSGQMPLTGVDTVVDVTAAGEQVPAIRPAV
;
A
#
# COMPACT_ATOMS: atom_id res chain seq x y z
N MET A 1 -0.87 -3.27 7.45
CA MET A 1 -0.23 -4.52 6.93
C MET A 1 1.24 -4.38 6.51
N GLY A 2 1.80 -3.16 6.53
CA GLY A 2 3.25 -2.95 6.34
C GLY A 2 3.72 -2.76 4.90
N VAL A 3 2.82 -2.57 3.93
CA VAL A 3 3.21 -2.21 2.55
C VAL A 3 3.78 -0.79 2.53
N ILE A 4 4.89 -0.60 1.84
CA ILE A 4 5.68 0.62 1.84
C ILE A 4 5.21 1.55 0.72
N GLY A 5 4.67 2.71 1.10
CA GLY A 5 4.02 3.66 0.20
C GLY A 5 4.95 4.28 -0.84
N CYS A 6 6.18 4.68 -0.49
CA CYS A 6 7.10 5.28 -1.47
C CYS A 6 7.61 4.31 -2.54
N LEU A 7 7.32 3.01 -2.40
CA LEU A 7 7.74 1.98 -3.34
C LEU A 7 6.60 1.52 -4.26
N ILE A 8 5.38 2.02 -4.06
CA ILE A 8 4.20 1.68 -4.87
C ILE A 8 3.54 2.94 -5.42
N ASN A 9 2.65 2.78 -6.40
CA ASN A 9 1.77 3.86 -6.81
C ASN A 9 0.65 4.10 -5.77
N THR A 10 0.88 5.02 -4.85
CA THR A 10 -0.08 5.38 -3.79
C THR A 10 -1.37 6.02 -4.31
N ASN A 11 -1.42 6.44 -5.58
CA ASN A 11 -2.67 6.89 -6.20
C ASN A 11 -3.64 5.74 -6.50
N ARG A 12 -3.24 4.48 -6.26
CA ARG A 12 -4.00 3.28 -6.58
C ARG A 12 -4.08 2.33 -5.38
N VAL A 13 -4.34 2.85 -4.19
CA VAL A 13 -4.45 2.04 -2.96
C VAL A 13 -5.82 2.20 -2.29
N ALA A 14 -6.22 1.15 -1.57
CA ALA A 14 -7.45 1.04 -0.81
C ALA A 14 -7.20 0.57 0.63
N TYR A 15 -8.01 1.09 1.54
CA TYR A 15 -8.08 0.79 2.97
C TYR A 15 -9.53 0.46 3.32
N PHE A 16 -9.90 -0.82 3.31
CA PHE A 16 -11.30 -1.24 3.51
C PHE A 16 -11.56 -1.74 4.92
N PRO A 17 -12.82 -1.90 5.35
CA PRO A 17 -13.12 -2.34 6.72
C PRO A 17 -12.67 -3.77 7.01
N THR A 18 -12.38 -4.56 5.96
CA THR A 18 -11.95 -5.94 6.05
C THR A 18 -10.44 -6.06 5.89
N THR A 19 -9.83 -7.08 6.49
CA THR A 19 -8.43 -7.41 6.21
C THR A 19 -8.28 -7.91 4.77
N PRO A 20 -7.28 -7.43 4.00
CA PRO A 20 -6.99 -7.99 2.68
C PRO A 20 -6.72 -9.50 2.74
N PRO A 21 -7.18 -10.31 1.77
CA PRO A 21 -6.91 -11.73 1.74
C PRO A 21 -5.42 -12.01 1.49
N CYS A 22 -4.95 -13.21 1.85
CA CYS A 22 -3.59 -13.64 1.55
C CYS A 22 -3.40 -13.89 0.05
N SER A 23 -4.43 -14.40 -0.62
CA SER A 23 -4.39 -14.82 -2.02
C SER A 23 -4.09 -13.67 -2.98
N ASN A 24 -4.71 -12.50 -2.82
CA ASN A 24 -4.59 -11.41 -3.79
C ASN A 24 -5.12 -10.05 -3.25
N PRO A 25 -4.29 -8.99 -3.16
CA PRO A 25 -4.75 -7.65 -2.77
C PRO A 25 -5.33 -6.80 -3.91
N CYS A 26 -5.24 -7.20 -5.18
CA CYS A 26 -5.74 -6.42 -6.31
C CYS A 26 -7.27 -6.46 -6.39
N ILE A 27 -7.89 -5.29 -6.40
CA ILE A 27 -9.34 -5.14 -6.55
C ILE A 27 -9.67 -4.22 -7.71
N LYS A 28 -10.75 -4.55 -8.40
CA LYS A 28 -11.40 -3.67 -9.37
C LYS A 28 -12.59 -3.02 -8.70
N LEU A 29 -12.65 -1.70 -8.74
CA LEU A 29 -13.79 -0.90 -8.31
C LEU A 29 -14.62 -0.54 -9.53
N THR A 30 -15.95 -0.62 -9.39
CA THR A 30 -16.90 -0.22 -10.43
C THR A 30 -17.89 0.78 -9.84
N ALA A 31 -17.97 1.95 -10.47
CA ALA A 31 -18.85 3.03 -10.07
C ALA A 31 -20.25 2.90 -10.71
N PRO A 32 -21.29 3.53 -10.11
CA PRO A 32 -22.63 3.58 -10.70
C PRO A 32 -22.68 4.20 -12.11
N ASN A 33 -21.72 5.08 -12.44
CA ASN A 33 -21.61 5.68 -13.77
C ASN A 33 -20.85 4.80 -14.79
N GLY A 34 -20.46 3.59 -14.41
CA GLY A 34 -19.77 2.62 -15.27
C GLY A 34 -18.24 2.77 -15.30
N ASN A 35 -17.67 3.81 -14.67
CA ASN A 35 -16.22 3.93 -14.57
C ASN A 35 -15.64 2.81 -13.71
N THR A 36 -14.42 2.39 -14.05
CA THR A 36 -13.71 1.36 -13.31
C THR A 36 -12.28 1.78 -13.02
N ILE A 37 -11.74 1.31 -11.90
CA ILE A 37 -10.33 1.47 -11.57
C ILE A 37 -9.81 0.27 -10.79
N ASN A 38 -8.55 -0.09 -11.04
CA ASN A 38 -7.86 -1.12 -10.27
C ASN A 38 -7.03 -0.46 -9.18
N VAL A 39 -7.11 -1.00 -7.97
CA VAL A 39 -6.37 -0.52 -6.80
C VAL A 39 -5.90 -1.71 -5.96
N LEU A 40 -4.90 -1.49 -5.11
CA LEU A 40 -4.46 -2.49 -4.14
C LEU A 40 -5.11 -2.26 -2.78
N HIS A 41 -5.86 -3.26 -2.31
CA HIS A 41 -6.32 -3.34 -0.94
C HIS A 41 -5.16 -3.81 -0.04
N ILE A 42 -4.48 -2.88 0.61
CA ILE A 42 -3.21 -3.14 1.32
C ILE A 42 -3.26 -2.85 2.81
N ASP A 43 -4.34 -2.26 3.31
CA ASP A 43 -4.57 -2.17 4.74
C ASP A 43 -6.06 -2.18 5.06
N GLN A 44 -6.33 -2.27 6.35
CA GLN A 44 -7.68 -2.19 6.88
C GLN A 44 -7.95 -0.79 7.46
N SER A 45 -9.18 -0.31 7.30
CA SER A 45 -9.70 0.89 7.95
C SER A 45 -10.49 0.54 9.23
N GLY A 46 -10.83 1.56 10.02
CA GLY A 46 -11.68 1.42 11.21
C GLY A 46 -13.18 1.23 10.92
N GLY A 47 -13.60 1.08 9.66
CA GLY A 47 -15.02 0.92 9.30
C GLY A 47 -15.45 1.51 7.95
N SER A 48 -14.57 2.24 7.26
CA SER A 48 -14.85 2.90 5.98
C SER A 48 -14.22 2.18 4.78
N TYR A 49 -14.80 2.37 3.59
CA TYR A 49 -14.17 1.93 2.34
C TYR A 49 -13.36 3.10 1.77
N ASP A 50 -12.15 3.29 2.28
CA ASP A 50 -11.31 4.41 1.90
C ASP A 50 -10.41 4.02 0.72
N ILE A 51 -10.20 4.97 -0.19
CA ILE A 51 -9.26 4.85 -1.30
C ILE A 51 -8.50 6.17 -1.44
N ASN A 52 -7.36 6.14 -2.13
CA ASN A 52 -6.65 7.37 -2.43
C ASN A 52 -7.53 8.37 -3.19
N MET A 53 -7.35 9.66 -2.93
CA MET A 53 -8.11 10.74 -3.56
C MET A 53 -8.03 10.74 -5.10
N ASP A 54 -6.88 10.44 -5.70
CA ASP A 54 -6.72 10.32 -7.14
C ASP A 54 -7.55 9.14 -7.68
N ALA A 55 -7.52 7.98 -6.99
CA ALA A 55 -8.36 6.84 -7.35
C ALA A 55 -9.85 7.20 -7.26
N TYR A 56 -10.26 7.86 -6.18
CA TYR A 56 -11.63 8.32 -6.00
C TYR A 56 -12.07 9.24 -7.15
N LYS A 57 -11.27 10.27 -7.46
CA LYS A 57 -11.63 11.24 -8.51
C LYS A 57 -11.61 10.61 -9.90
N THR A 58 -10.66 9.73 -10.19
CA THR A 58 -10.63 8.95 -11.43
C THR A 58 -11.88 8.09 -11.57
N LEU A 59 -12.28 7.41 -10.50
CA LEU A 59 -13.47 6.57 -10.49
C LEU A 59 -14.75 7.42 -10.66
N LYS A 60 -14.85 8.56 -9.98
CA LYS A 60 -16.05 9.42 -10.04
C LYS A 60 -16.17 10.21 -11.33
N TYR A 61 -15.08 10.76 -11.85
CA TYR A 61 -15.09 11.75 -12.93
C TYR A 61 -14.41 11.28 -14.23
N GLY A 62 -13.72 10.14 -14.20
CA GLY A 62 -12.93 9.63 -15.32
C GLY A 62 -11.49 10.14 -15.33
N ALA A 63 -10.72 9.74 -16.35
CA ALA A 63 -9.28 10.04 -16.46
C ALA A 63 -8.97 11.54 -16.53
N ASP A 64 -9.90 12.35 -17.04
CA ASP A 64 -9.71 13.79 -17.24
C ASP A 64 -10.02 14.64 -16.00
N TRP A 65 -10.25 14.00 -14.84
CA TRP A 65 -10.62 14.68 -13.60
C TRP A 65 -9.64 15.80 -13.21
N LYS A 66 -8.37 15.70 -13.60
CA LYS A 66 -7.33 16.70 -13.29
C LYS A 66 -7.63 18.08 -13.89
N SER A 67 -8.44 18.14 -14.94
CA SER A 67 -8.92 19.41 -15.52
C SER A 67 -10.10 20.01 -14.74
N MET A 68 -10.67 19.27 -13.78
CA MET A 68 -11.83 19.66 -13.01
C MET A 68 -11.40 20.30 -11.69
N ASN A 69 -11.89 21.51 -11.42
CA ASN A 69 -11.73 22.15 -10.12
C ASN A 69 -12.91 21.79 -9.19
N ALA A 70 -13.08 20.49 -8.91
CA ALA A 70 -14.14 19.98 -8.05
C ALA A 70 -13.56 19.15 -6.90
N LEU A 71 -13.99 19.47 -5.67
CA LEU A 71 -13.79 18.59 -4.53
C LEU A 71 -14.88 17.52 -4.53
N PRO A 72 -14.51 16.24 -4.39
CA PRO A 72 -15.50 15.18 -4.32
C PRO A 72 -16.34 15.28 -3.04
N GLU A 73 -17.59 14.85 -3.13
CA GLU A 73 -18.43 14.60 -1.96
C GLU A 73 -17.74 13.60 -1.02
N ALA A 74 -17.87 13.83 0.30
CA ALA A 74 -17.22 13.01 1.31
C ALA A 74 -17.67 11.54 1.33
N LYS A 75 -18.85 11.23 0.79
CA LYS A 75 -19.39 9.88 0.71
C LYS A 75 -19.90 9.60 -0.70
N TRP A 76 -19.66 8.39 -1.18
CA TRP A 76 -20.21 7.93 -2.45
C TRP A 76 -20.75 6.51 -2.33
N ASP A 77 -22.07 6.41 -2.43
CA ASP A 77 -22.77 5.13 -2.35
C ASP A 77 -22.88 4.46 -3.73
N GLY A 78 -22.97 3.13 -3.73
CA GLY A 78 -23.21 2.32 -4.93
C GLY A 78 -21.96 1.87 -5.70
N VAL A 79 -20.75 2.20 -5.22
CA VAL A 79 -19.52 1.62 -5.75
C VAL A 79 -19.43 0.15 -5.31
N THR A 80 -19.16 -0.74 -6.26
CA THR A 80 -18.93 -2.16 -6.01
C THR A 80 -17.46 -2.52 -6.21
N TYR A 81 -17.03 -3.64 -5.63
CA TYR A 81 -15.67 -4.14 -5.81
C TYR A 81 -15.64 -5.65 -5.98
N GLU A 82 -14.61 -6.12 -6.68
CA GLU A 82 -14.27 -7.53 -6.83
C GLU A 82 -12.75 -7.71 -6.77
N TYR A 83 -12.29 -8.83 -6.22
CA TYR A 83 -10.87 -9.21 -6.30
C TYR A 83 -10.57 -9.74 -7.69
N VAL A 84 -9.55 -9.19 -8.34
CA VAL A 84 -9.13 -9.54 -9.70
C VAL A 84 -7.66 -9.94 -9.72
N PHE A 85 -7.21 -10.64 -10.77
CA PHE A 85 -5.82 -11.09 -10.87
C PHE A 85 -4.80 -9.96 -10.74
N MET A 86 -3.63 -10.27 -10.15
CA MET A 86 -2.58 -9.29 -9.88
C MET A 86 -1.96 -8.65 -11.13
N ASP A 87 -2.07 -9.30 -12.29
CA ASP A 87 -1.64 -8.73 -13.58
C ASP A 87 -2.39 -7.42 -13.91
N GLN A 88 -3.62 -7.27 -13.43
CA GLN A 88 -4.41 -6.06 -13.56
C GLN A 88 -3.97 -4.90 -12.64
N CYS A 89 -3.08 -5.18 -11.70
CA CYS A 89 -2.46 -4.20 -10.79
C CYS A 89 -0.94 -4.13 -10.96
N ALA A 90 -0.39 -4.68 -12.04
CA ALA A 90 1.06 -4.79 -12.23
C ALA A 90 1.78 -3.43 -12.26
N ASP A 91 1.10 -2.38 -12.73
CA ASP A 91 1.60 -0.99 -12.78
C ASP A 91 1.66 -0.31 -11.40
N ILE A 92 1.02 -0.90 -10.38
CA ILE A 92 1.00 -0.35 -9.02
C ILE A 92 2.22 -0.83 -8.22
N LEU A 93 2.74 -2.02 -8.53
CA LEU A 93 3.80 -2.68 -7.77
C LEU A 93 5.19 -2.52 -8.41
N PRO A 94 6.24 -2.35 -7.60
CA PRO A 94 7.61 -2.40 -8.08
C PRO A 94 7.96 -3.85 -8.43
N GLN A 95 8.27 -4.10 -9.69
CA GLN A 95 8.76 -5.41 -10.15
C GLN A 95 7.80 -6.57 -9.82
N GLY A 96 6.49 -6.29 -9.68
CA GLY A 96 5.46 -7.31 -9.38
C GLY A 96 5.49 -7.87 -7.95
N THR A 97 6.22 -7.26 -7.02
CA THR A 97 6.30 -7.71 -5.61
C THR A 97 5.69 -6.69 -4.65
N LEU A 98 5.16 -7.16 -3.52
CA LEU A 98 4.74 -6.30 -2.41
C LEU A 98 5.97 -5.84 -1.63
N PRO A 99 6.29 -4.52 -1.61
CA PRO A 99 7.33 -4.00 -0.76
C PRO A 99 6.81 -3.92 0.68
N VAL A 100 7.33 -4.75 1.58
CA VAL A 100 6.85 -4.86 2.96
C VAL A 100 7.94 -4.44 3.95
N LEU A 101 7.54 -3.75 5.02
CA LEU A 101 8.43 -3.41 6.12
C LEU A 101 9.01 -4.68 6.76
N ALA A 102 10.33 -4.82 6.67
CA ALA A 102 11.05 -5.94 7.25
C ALA A 102 10.89 -6.00 8.79
N LYS A 103 10.77 -4.83 9.44
CA LYS A 103 10.62 -4.73 10.89
C LYS A 103 9.26 -5.20 11.43
N SER A 104 8.25 -5.33 10.58
CA SER A 104 6.89 -5.73 10.96
C SER A 104 6.21 -6.56 9.86
N PRO A 105 6.71 -7.78 9.58
CA PRO A 105 6.25 -8.59 8.45
C PRO A 105 5.01 -9.44 8.79
N ASN A 106 4.16 -8.98 9.71
CA ASN A 106 3.10 -9.80 10.34
C ASN A 106 2.13 -10.41 9.32
N LYS A 107 1.73 -9.65 8.30
CA LYS A 107 0.81 -10.13 7.25
C LYS A 107 1.45 -11.25 6.43
N TYR A 108 2.70 -11.07 6.02
CA TYR A 108 3.47 -12.12 5.35
C TYR A 108 3.55 -13.37 6.22
N VAL A 109 3.98 -13.25 7.48
CA VAL A 109 4.18 -14.40 8.38
C VAL A 109 2.87 -15.19 8.54
N SER A 110 1.75 -14.50 8.75
CA SER A 110 0.44 -15.12 8.83
C SER A 110 0.08 -15.87 7.54
N CYS A 111 0.25 -15.23 6.38
CA CYS A 111 -0.11 -15.82 5.10
C CYS A 111 0.82 -16.97 4.69
N ALA A 112 2.11 -16.87 4.96
CA ALA A 112 3.08 -17.93 4.69
C ALA A 112 2.80 -19.19 5.51
N ALA A 113 2.28 -19.02 6.74
CA ALA A 113 1.89 -20.14 7.59
C ALA A 113 0.55 -20.78 7.18
N SER A 114 -0.47 -19.99 6.83
CA SER A 114 -1.82 -20.50 6.53
C SER A 114 -2.01 -20.89 5.05
N GLU A 115 -1.43 -20.12 4.14
CA GLU A 115 -1.59 -20.22 2.69
C GLU A 115 -0.23 -20.00 2.00
N PRO A 116 0.70 -20.97 2.08
CA PRO A 116 2.09 -20.78 1.64
C PRO A 116 2.27 -20.51 0.14
N GLN A 117 1.22 -20.75 -0.68
CA GLN A 117 1.20 -20.46 -2.12
C GLN A 117 0.47 -19.15 -2.45
N SER A 118 0.02 -18.40 -1.45
CA SER A 118 -0.66 -17.14 -1.63
C SER A 118 0.26 -16.03 -2.17
N PHE A 119 -0.29 -14.98 -2.76
CA PHE A 119 0.51 -13.87 -3.30
C PHE A 119 1.34 -13.20 -2.21
N TRP A 120 0.76 -12.97 -1.02
CA TRP A 120 1.51 -12.45 0.11
C TRP A 120 2.69 -13.34 0.51
N ALA A 121 2.55 -14.67 0.46
CA ALA A 121 3.61 -15.59 0.84
C ALA A 121 4.74 -15.72 -0.22
N THR A 122 4.43 -15.50 -1.50
CA THR A 122 5.32 -15.81 -2.62
C THR A 122 5.86 -14.59 -3.37
N HIS A 123 5.17 -13.44 -3.27
CA HIS A 123 5.48 -12.21 -4.01
C HIS A 123 5.68 -11.03 -3.06
N THR A 124 6.47 -11.22 -2.00
CA THR A 124 6.82 -10.17 -1.03
C THR A 124 8.33 -9.94 -1.05
N GLN A 125 8.73 -8.66 -1.12
CA GLN A 125 10.09 -8.21 -0.91
C GLN A 125 10.16 -7.37 0.37
N PHE A 126 11.05 -7.71 1.30
CA PHE A 126 11.22 -6.94 2.52
C PHE A 126 12.24 -5.83 2.36
N TYR A 127 12.00 -4.69 3.03
CA TYR A 127 12.92 -3.55 3.09
C TYR A 127 13.16 -3.07 4.52
N ASP A 128 14.38 -2.62 4.81
CA ASP A 128 14.79 -2.07 6.11
C ASP A 128 14.39 -0.59 6.30
N ILE A 129 13.15 -0.28 5.95
CA ILE A 129 12.55 1.05 6.15
C ILE A 129 11.84 1.05 7.51
N ASP A 130 11.88 2.17 8.22
CA ASP A 130 11.28 2.28 9.55
C ASP A 130 9.78 2.56 9.50
N ASP A 131 9.22 3.12 8.43
CA ASP A 131 7.79 3.36 8.36
C ASP A 131 7.25 3.35 6.94
N VAL A 132 5.95 3.04 6.80
CA VAL A 132 5.30 2.89 5.49
C VAL A 132 5.26 4.19 4.67
N ARG A 133 5.55 5.37 5.26
CA ARG A 133 5.65 6.65 4.54
C ARG A 133 7.08 6.99 4.13
N CYS A 134 8.04 6.14 4.47
CA CYS A 134 9.43 6.25 4.06
C CYS A 134 10.17 7.45 4.64
N LEU A 135 9.89 7.83 5.89
CA LEU A 135 10.56 8.98 6.52
C LEU A 135 11.96 8.59 7.03
N ARG A 136 12.14 7.34 7.43
CA ARG A 136 13.34 6.87 8.14
C ARG A 136 13.71 5.44 7.74
N GLY A 137 14.96 5.08 7.96
CA GLY A 137 15.50 3.74 7.71
C GLY A 137 16.56 3.74 6.61
N VAL A 138 16.78 2.56 6.03
CA VAL A 138 17.79 2.34 4.99
C VAL A 138 17.13 1.64 3.80
N MET A 139 17.35 2.16 2.60
CA MET A 139 16.88 1.53 1.37
C MET A 139 17.74 0.32 1.03
N GLN A 140 17.47 -0.79 1.71
CA GLN A 140 18.10 -2.09 1.46
C GLN A 140 17.07 -3.20 1.57
N THR A 141 17.27 -4.26 0.79
CA THR A 141 16.45 -5.46 0.84
C THR A 141 16.81 -6.31 2.05
N CYS A 142 15.81 -7.05 2.53
CA CYS A 142 15.97 -8.06 3.56
C CYS A 142 15.34 -9.37 3.11
N GLU A 143 15.84 -10.47 3.66
CA GLU A 143 15.38 -11.82 3.37
C GLU A 143 14.81 -12.45 4.63
N MET A 144 13.70 -13.16 4.48
CA MET A 144 13.13 -14.00 5.51
C MET A 144 13.56 -15.44 5.24
N VAL A 145 14.21 -16.07 6.21
CA VAL A 145 14.55 -17.50 6.16
C VAL A 145 13.69 -18.22 7.21
N PRO A 146 12.60 -18.90 6.80
CA PRO A 146 11.83 -19.74 7.72
C PRO A 146 12.73 -20.77 8.43
N PRO A 147 12.49 -21.09 9.72
CA PRO A 147 11.33 -20.73 10.52
C PRO A 147 11.45 -19.38 11.26
N ASN A 148 12.48 -18.56 10.97
CA ASN A 148 12.62 -17.27 11.60
C ASN A 148 11.49 -16.33 11.15
N ASN A 149 10.96 -15.53 12.08
CA ASN A 149 9.95 -14.50 11.80
C ASN A 149 10.53 -13.09 11.76
N THR A 150 11.87 -12.97 11.80
CA THR A 150 12.59 -11.69 11.72
C THR A 150 13.50 -11.71 10.49
N PRO A 151 13.30 -10.81 9.50
CA PRO A 151 14.16 -10.74 8.32
C PRO A 151 15.57 -10.28 8.66
N THR A 152 16.55 -10.81 7.93
CA THR A 152 17.94 -10.33 7.95
C THR A 152 18.19 -9.48 6.71
N CYS A 153 18.82 -8.33 6.88
CA CYS A 153 19.03 -7.37 5.80
C CYS A 153 20.41 -7.52 5.16
N ALA A 154 20.61 -6.94 3.97
CA ALA A 154 21.85 -7.05 3.20
C ALA A 154 23.12 -6.64 3.97
N ASN A 155 22.98 -5.77 4.98
CA ASN A 155 24.06 -5.37 5.89
C ASN A 155 24.37 -6.40 7.01
N GLY A 156 23.73 -7.57 7.01
CA GLY A 156 23.88 -8.63 8.02
C GLY A 156 23.20 -8.34 9.36
N LYS A 157 22.43 -7.24 9.47
CA LYS A 157 21.70 -6.89 10.70
C LYS A 157 20.24 -7.32 10.62
N MET A 158 19.63 -7.46 11.79
CA MET A 158 18.18 -7.64 11.90
C MET A 158 17.46 -6.37 11.45
N ALA A 159 16.32 -6.55 10.78
CA ALA A 159 15.46 -5.47 10.35
C ALA A 159 15.05 -4.51 11.48
N GLY A 160 14.95 -3.22 11.19
CA GLY A 160 14.54 -2.18 12.14
C GLY A 160 15.66 -1.66 13.04
N MET A 161 16.84 -2.29 13.04
CA MET A 161 18.00 -1.80 13.80
C MET A 161 18.65 -0.56 13.16
N SER A 162 18.33 -0.27 11.90
CA SER A 162 18.83 0.92 11.18
C SER A 162 17.90 2.15 11.33
N GLY A 163 16.78 2.01 12.05
CA GLY A 163 15.59 2.89 12.01
C GLY A 163 15.71 4.32 12.56
N GLN A 164 16.93 4.85 12.74
CA GLN A 164 17.13 6.19 13.29
C GLN A 164 17.71 7.22 12.30
N MET A 165 18.01 6.84 11.07
CA MET A 165 18.47 7.80 10.06
C MET A 165 17.31 8.26 9.19
N PRO A 166 17.25 9.55 8.81
CA PRO A 166 16.38 10.01 7.73
C PRO A 166 16.63 9.16 6.49
N LEU A 167 15.57 8.67 5.85
CA LEU A 167 15.72 7.95 4.61
C LEU A 167 16.08 8.94 3.50
N THR A 168 17.07 8.60 2.69
CA THR A 168 17.55 9.44 1.59
C THR A 168 17.42 8.71 0.25
N GLY A 169 17.22 9.45 -0.83
CA GLY A 169 17.18 8.89 -2.19
C GLY A 169 15.82 8.33 -2.62
N VAL A 170 14.76 8.60 -1.86
CA VAL A 170 13.37 8.35 -2.26
C VAL A 170 12.45 9.46 -1.81
N ASP A 171 11.37 9.65 -2.57
CA ASP A 171 10.31 10.58 -2.21
C ASP A 171 9.47 10.02 -1.06
N THR A 172 9.31 10.80 0.00
CA THR A 172 8.46 10.44 1.13
C THR A 172 6.98 10.54 0.75
N VAL A 173 6.14 9.74 1.39
CA VAL A 173 4.68 9.90 1.25
C VAL A 173 4.26 11.20 1.94
N VAL A 174 3.46 12.00 1.23
CA VAL A 174 2.91 13.29 1.69
C VAL A 174 1.40 13.23 1.74
N ASP A 175 0.81 14.00 2.64
CA ASP A 175 -0.63 14.27 2.62
C ASP A 175 -0.89 15.45 1.70
N VAL A 176 -2.03 15.43 1.01
CA VAL A 176 -2.49 16.56 0.19
C VAL A 176 -3.68 17.20 0.88
N THR A 177 -3.55 18.49 1.22
CA THR A 177 -4.64 19.23 1.88
C THR A 177 -5.80 19.47 0.92
N ALA A 178 -6.95 19.91 1.44
CA ALA A 178 -8.07 20.33 0.61
C ALA A 178 -7.72 21.48 -0.36
N ALA A 179 -6.71 22.29 -0.04
CA ALA A 179 -6.18 23.35 -0.89
C ALA A 179 -5.17 22.84 -1.95
N GLY A 180 -4.88 21.54 -1.98
CA GLY A 180 -3.91 20.94 -2.90
C GLY A 180 -2.44 21.08 -2.46
N GLU A 181 -2.20 21.57 -1.24
CA GLU A 181 -0.85 21.70 -0.69
C GLU A 181 -0.32 20.32 -0.26
N GLN A 182 0.94 20.02 -0.60
CA GLN A 182 1.63 18.84 -0.11
C GLN A 182 2.24 19.13 1.26
N VAL A 183 1.83 18.38 2.26
CA VAL A 183 2.36 18.47 3.62
C VAL A 183 2.94 17.12 4.06
N PRO A 184 3.93 17.10 4.97
CA PRO A 184 4.47 15.83 5.47
C PRO A 184 3.35 14.95 6.03
N ALA A 185 3.29 13.68 5.62
CA ALA A 185 2.25 12.78 6.10
C ALA A 185 2.34 12.61 7.62
N ILE A 186 1.35 13.12 8.36
CA ILE A 186 1.42 13.18 9.82
C ILE A 186 1.28 11.77 10.40
N ARG A 187 2.07 11.42 11.43
CA ARG A 187 1.84 10.18 12.20
C ARG A 187 0.50 10.33 12.91
N PRO A 188 -0.51 9.46 12.69
CA PRO A 188 -1.55 9.32 13.69
C PRO A 188 -0.83 9.03 15.01
N ALA A 189 -1.08 9.83 16.03
CA ALA A 189 -0.66 9.47 17.38
C ALA A 189 -1.36 8.14 17.70
N VAL A 190 -0.57 7.08 17.85
CA VAL A 190 -1.05 5.77 18.33
C VAL A 190 -1.19 5.86 19.83
#